data_AF-A0AA39D1H1-F1
#
_entry.id   AF-A0AA39D1H1-F1
#
_cell.length_a   1.000
_cell.length_b   1.000
_cell.length_c   1.000
_cell.angle_alpha   90.00
_cell.angle_beta   90.00
_cell.angle_gamma   90.00
#
_symmetry.space_group_name_H-M   'P 1'
#
loop_
_entity.id
_entity.type
_entity.pdbx_description
1 polymer ?
#
loop_
_entity_poly.entity_id
_entity_poly.type
_entity_poly.pdbx_seq_one_letter_code
_entity_poly.pdbx_strand_id
1 'polypeptide(L)'
;MLLVPLPSKTPANFIFDEYFNEEKQNRMIGSAEADILEEFVAGLKIYFEKTIGKLLLYRFERPQLAEMRKLWESGKYPEWEGKGPGDCYGGEFVARMLTNMPEIAAQTNLDQDQVARLKAELLKFTNWLSRNSERFFCAKYEKPSPEYIENAR
;
A
#
# COMPACT_ATOMS: atom_id res chain seq x y z
N MET A 1 -15.55 -15.84 6.64
CA MET A 1 -14.78 -14.74 6.03
C MET A 1 -13.43 -15.30 5.58
N LEU A 2 -12.86 -14.76 4.51
CA LEU A 2 -11.54 -15.16 4.01
C LEU A 2 -10.53 -14.04 4.30
N LEU A 3 -9.25 -14.37 4.33
CA LEU A 3 -8.15 -13.43 4.55
C LEU A 3 -7.20 -13.40 3.35
N VAL A 4 -6.58 -12.25 3.13
CA VAL A 4 -5.43 -12.15 2.21
C VAL A 4 -4.25 -12.88 2.87
N PRO A 5 -3.54 -13.77 2.17
CA PRO A 5 -2.34 -14.40 2.70
C PRO A 5 -1.24 -13.36 2.94
N LEU A 6 -0.66 -13.37 4.14
CA LEU A 6 0.44 -12.50 4.54
C LEU A 6 1.61 -13.34 5.09
N PRO A 7 2.87 -12.93 4.89
CA PRO A 7 3.31 -11.77 4.11
C PRO A 7 3.05 -11.90 2.60
N SER A 8 2.72 -10.78 1.95
CA SER A 8 2.47 -10.72 0.52
C SER A 8 3.73 -11.08 -0.28
N LYS A 9 3.55 -11.81 -1.39
CA LYS A 9 4.63 -12.06 -2.37
C LYS A 9 4.98 -10.81 -3.18
N THR A 10 4.05 -9.87 -3.27
CA THR A 10 4.20 -8.57 -3.94
C THR A 10 3.78 -7.48 -2.94
N PRO A 11 4.67 -7.08 -2.03
CA PRO A 11 4.37 -6.06 -1.03
C PRO A 11 4.10 -4.68 -1.64
N ALA A 12 3.44 -3.80 -0.90
CA ALA A 12 3.10 -2.45 -1.32
C ALA A 12 4.34 -1.65 -1.72
N ASN A 13 5.41 -1.71 -0.92
CA ASN A 13 6.68 -1.05 -1.23
C ASN A 13 7.24 -1.51 -2.59
N PHE A 14 7.18 -2.82 -2.87
CA PHE A 14 7.58 -3.39 -4.15
C PHE A 14 6.70 -2.86 -5.30
N ILE A 15 5.38 -2.82 -5.13
CA ILE A 15 4.45 -2.29 -6.15
C ILE A 15 4.75 -0.81 -6.45
N PHE A 16 5.00 -0.01 -5.43
CA PHE A 16 5.34 1.40 -5.56
C PHE A 16 6.69 1.61 -6.27
N ASP A 17 7.69 0.78 -5.95
CA ASP A 17 9.00 0.81 -6.62
C ASP A 17 8.93 0.36 -8.08
N GLU A 18 8.15 -0.67 -8.39
CA GLU A 18 7.91 -1.10 -9.77
C GLU A 18 7.27 0.03 -10.58
N TYR A 19 6.24 0.70 -10.03
CA TYR A 19 5.63 1.85 -10.70
C TYR A 19 6.64 2.98 -10.93
N PHE A 20 7.41 3.35 -9.92
CA PHE A 20 8.44 4.38 -10.03
C PHE A 20 9.45 4.04 -11.13
N ASN A 21 9.92 2.79 -11.15
CA ASN A 21 10.94 2.33 -12.08
C ASN A 21 10.48 2.32 -13.54
N GLU A 22 9.20 2.03 -13.78
CA GLU A 22 8.61 2.10 -15.13
C GLU A 22 8.31 3.55 -15.53
N GLU A 23 7.64 4.32 -14.65
CA GLU A 23 7.17 5.67 -14.99
C GLU A 23 8.29 6.69 -15.12
N LYS A 24 9.40 6.54 -14.37
CA LYS A 24 10.56 7.44 -14.48
C LYS A 24 11.19 7.44 -15.87
N GLN A 25 11.05 6.35 -16.63
CA GLN A 25 11.58 6.26 -18.00
C GLN A 25 10.84 7.19 -18.97
N ASN A 26 9.62 7.59 -18.61
CA ASN A 26 8.79 8.51 -19.39
C ASN A 26 9.01 9.98 -18.99
N ARG A 27 9.93 10.27 -18.07
CA ARG A 27 10.19 11.61 -17.53
C ARG A 27 11.65 12.01 -17.78
N MET A 28 11.86 13.29 -18.08
CA MET A 28 13.21 13.82 -18.29
C MET A 28 13.93 13.93 -16.94
N ILE A 29 15.16 13.43 -16.86
CA ILE A 29 15.96 13.46 -15.63
C ILE A 29 16.20 14.92 -15.21
N GLY A 30 15.93 15.23 -13.94
CA GLY A 30 16.07 16.58 -13.38
C GLY A 30 14.96 17.56 -13.79
N SER A 31 13.88 17.07 -14.40
CA SER A 31 12.70 17.89 -14.66
C SER A 31 11.76 17.91 -13.46
N ALA A 32 10.91 18.94 -13.38
CA ALA A 32 9.91 19.05 -12.32
C ALA A 32 8.97 17.83 -12.29
N GLU A 33 8.67 17.21 -13.44
CA GLU A 33 7.86 16.00 -13.50
C GLU A 33 8.55 14.80 -12.85
N ALA A 34 9.87 14.70 -12.96
CA ALA A 34 10.64 13.63 -12.31
C ALA A 34 10.62 13.80 -10.78
N ASP A 35 10.83 15.03 -10.30
CA ASP A 35 10.77 15.33 -8.86
C ASP A 35 9.37 15.04 -8.30
N ILE A 36 8.31 15.42 -9.04
CA ILE A 36 6.92 15.12 -8.67
C ILE A 36 6.68 13.61 -8.56
N LEU A 37 7.27 12.80 -9.44
CA LEU A 37 7.13 11.33 -9.37
C LEU A 37 7.72 10.79 -8.07
N GLU A 38 8.92 11.25 -7.73
CA GLU A 38 9.65 10.81 -6.55
C GLU A 38 8.87 11.18 -5.28
N GLU A 39 8.44 12.44 -5.17
CA GLU A 39 7.60 12.91 -4.07
C GLU A 39 6.28 12.14 -3.97
N PHE A 40 5.63 11.88 -5.10
CA PHE A 40 4.37 11.15 -5.15
C PHE A 40 4.53 9.71 -4.63
N VAL A 41 5.52 8.98 -5.12
CA VAL A 41 5.76 7.58 -4.71
C VAL A 41 6.21 7.50 -3.25
N ALA A 42 7.09 8.40 -2.81
CA ALA A 42 7.48 8.51 -1.40
C ALA A 42 6.26 8.81 -0.51
N GLY A 43 5.38 9.70 -0.95
CA GLY A 43 4.12 10.02 -0.31
C GLY A 43 3.21 8.80 -0.16
N LEU A 44 3.05 7.99 -1.21
CA LEU A 44 2.26 6.75 -1.17
C LEU A 44 2.81 5.76 -0.13
N LYS A 45 4.13 5.55 -0.08
CA LYS A 45 4.79 4.67 0.90
C LYS A 45 4.51 5.11 2.33
N ILE A 46 4.77 6.38 2.63
CA ILE A 46 4.54 6.97 3.96
C ILE A 46 3.07 6.88 4.35
N TYR A 47 2.18 7.15 3.40
CA TYR A 47 0.74 7.15 3.63
C TYR A 47 0.22 5.74 3.90
N PHE A 48 0.64 4.75 3.11
CA PHE A 48 0.28 3.35 3.32
C PHE A 48 0.67 2.86 4.72
N GLU A 49 1.93 3.12 5.10
CA GLU A 49 2.50 2.75 6.40
C GLU A 49 1.67 3.31 7.58
N LYS A 50 1.25 4.58 7.46
CA LYS A 50 0.49 5.27 8.52
C LYS A 50 -0.97 4.86 8.59
N THR A 51 -1.57 4.40 7.49
CA THR A 51 -3.02 4.21 7.39
C THR A 51 -3.48 2.78 7.45
N ILE A 52 -2.63 1.80 7.14
CA ILE A 52 -2.98 0.37 7.16
C ILE A 52 -3.72 -0.02 8.45
N GLY A 53 -3.11 0.16 9.62
CA GLY A 53 -3.71 -0.23 10.91
C GLY A 53 -4.86 0.66 11.40
N LYS A 54 -5.08 1.81 10.76
CA LYS A 54 -6.08 2.80 11.20
C LYS A 54 -7.35 2.74 10.33
N LEU A 55 -7.18 2.72 9.01
CA LEU A 55 -8.23 2.97 8.03
C LEU A 55 -8.47 1.79 7.06
N LEU A 56 -7.44 1.01 6.73
CA LEU A 56 -7.51 0.08 5.57
C LEU A 56 -7.97 -1.34 5.93
N LEU A 57 -7.93 -1.71 7.20
CA LEU A 57 -8.28 -3.04 7.69
C LEU A 57 -9.72 -3.11 8.18
N TYR A 58 -10.45 -4.13 7.72
CA TYR A 58 -11.73 -4.52 8.30
C TYR A 58 -11.54 -5.06 9.72
N ARG A 59 -12.60 -5.04 10.53
CA ARG A 59 -12.58 -5.56 11.91
C ARG A 59 -12.00 -6.98 11.98
N PHE A 60 -12.36 -7.84 11.03
CA PHE A 60 -11.92 -9.24 10.97
C PHE A 60 -10.43 -9.43 10.62
N GLU A 61 -9.75 -8.41 10.07
CA GLU A 61 -8.33 -8.46 9.70
C GLU A 61 -7.42 -7.91 10.81
N ARG A 62 -7.99 -7.29 11.86
CA ARG A 62 -7.21 -6.68 12.95
C ARG A 62 -6.37 -7.69 13.76
N PRO A 63 -6.86 -8.91 14.06
CA PRO A 63 -6.00 -9.93 14.69
C PRO A 63 -4.81 -10.32 13.82
N GLN A 64 -4.99 -10.44 12.50
CA GLN A 64 -3.90 -10.71 11.55
C GLN A 64 -2.82 -9.61 11.61
N LEU A 65 -3.19 -8.33 11.71
CA LEU A 65 -2.21 -7.25 11.92
C LEU A 65 -1.40 -7.42 13.20
N ALA A 66 -2.05 -7.80 14.30
CA ALA A 66 -1.37 -8.00 15.58
C ALA A 66 -0.34 -9.15 15.51
N GLU A 67 -0.64 -10.20 14.73
CA GLU A 67 0.31 -11.27 14.44
C GLU A 67 1.45 -10.79 13.55
N MET A 68 1.15 -10.09 12.45
CA MET A 68 2.16 -9.60 11.51
C MET A 68 3.13 -8.61 12.16
N ARG A 69 2.66 -7.75 13.08
CA ARG A 69 3.53 -6.84 13.84
C ARG A 69 4.65 -7.55 14.59
N LYS A 70 4.42 -8.77 15.07
CA LYS A 70 5.46 -9.56 15.73
C LYS A 70 6.63 -9.88 14.79
N LEU A 71 6.43 -9.87 13.47
CA LEU A 71 7.51 -10.10 12.50
C LEU A 71 8.56 -8.98 12.56
N TRP A 72 8.13 -7.71 12.51
CA TRP A 72 9.04 -6.56 12.45
C TRP A 72 9.29 -5.86 13.79
N GLU A 73 8.44 -6.03 14.81
CA GLU A 73 8.60 -5.36 16.11
C GLU A 73 9.32 -6.23 17.15
N SER A 74 9.35 -7.56 16.99
CA SER A 74 9.90 -8.46 18.03
C SER A 74 11.42 -8.52 18.09
N GLY A 75 12.12 -8.07 17.04
CA GLY A 75 13.57 -8.25 16.88
C GLY A 75 14.01 -9.71 16.72
N LYS A 76 13.06 -10.66 16.63
CA LYS A 76 13.36 -12.10 16.54
C LYS A 76 13.75 -12.55 15.13
N TYR A 77 13.29 -11.81 14.12
CA TYR A 77 13.44 -12.17 12.70
C TYR A 77 14.35 -11.15 12.02
N PRO A 78 15.65 -11.45 11.83
CA PRO A 78 16.59 -10.52 11.23
C PRO A 78 16.19 -10.07 9.82
N GLU A 79 15.49 -10.93 9.07
CA GLU A 79 14.98 -10.60 7.74
C GLU A 79 13.86 -9.55 7.74
N TRP A 80 13.33 -9.22 8.91
CA TRP A 80 12.32 -8.18 9.15
C TRP A 80 12.87 -6.93 9.85
N GLU A 81 14.19 -6.87 10.10
CA GLU A 81 14.81 -5.68 10.66
C GLU A 81 14.66 -4.49 9.69
N GLY A 82 14.12 -3.38 10.20
CA GLY A 82 13.86 -2.17 9.41
C GLY A 82 12.69 -2.29 8.41
N LYS A 83 11.99 -3.42 8.36
CA LYS A 83 10.78 -3.60 7.55
C LYS A 83 9.53 -3.16 8.29
N GLY A 84 8.46 -2.92 7.54
CA GLY A 84 7.17 -2.54 8.09
C GLY A 84 5.97 -3.08 7.32
N PRO A 85 4.77 -2.57 7.61
CA PRO A 85 3.56 -2.89 6.86
C PRO A 85 3.71 -2.77 5.33
N GLY A 86 4.44 -1.78 4.82
CA GLY A 86 4.72 -1.65 3.38
C GLY A 86 5.43 -2.86 2.76
N ASP A 87 6.17 -3.63 3.57
CA ASP A 87 6.89 -4.84 3.14
C ASP A 87 6.10 -6.14 3.43
N CYS A 88 4.95 -6.03 4.09
CA CYS A 88 4.11 -7.17 4.45
C CYS A 88 2.81 -7.21 3.64
N TYR A 89 2.12 -6.09 3.46
CA TYR A 89 0.80 -6.04 2.85
C TYR A 89 0.88 -5.80 1.34
N GLY A 90 -0.03 -6.41 0.56
CA GLY A 90 0.00 -6.40 -0.92
C GLY A 90 -1.01 -5.49 -1.62
N GLY A 91 -1.26 -5.78 -2.90
CA GLY A 91 -2.06 -4.96 -3.81
C GLY A 91 -3.52 -4.73 -3.38
N GLU A 92 -4.13 -5.65 -2.64
CA GLU A 92 -5.48 -5.52 -2.09
C GLU A 92 -5.60 -4.30 -1.19
N PHE A 93 -4.60 -4.09 -0.35
CA PHE A 93 -4.58 -2.99 0.62
C PHE A 93 -4.19 -1.68 -0.06
N VAL A 94 -3.33 -1.73 -1.10
CA VAL A 94 -3.05 -0.58 -1.95
C VAL A 94 -4.32 -0.10 -2.66
N ALA A 95 -5.15 -1.01 -3.19
CA ALA A 95 -6.42 -0.65 -3.80
C ALA A 95 -7.37 0.03 -2.80
N ARG A 96 -7.49 -0.49 -1.57
CA ARG A 96 -8.27 0.16 -0.50
C ARG A 96 -7.70 1.51 -0.10
N MET A 97 -6.37 1.66 -0.12
CA MET A 97 -5.72 2.93 0.14
C MET A 97 -6.18 3.98 -0.88
N LEU A 98 -6.16 3.64 -2.17
CA LEU A 98 -6.57 4.53 -3.26
C LEU A 98 -8.03 4.99 -3.13
N THR A 99 -8.95 4.14 -2.68
CA THR A 99 -10.35 4.54 -2.46
C THR A 99 -10.52 5.54 -1.32
N ASN A 100 -9.59 5.59 -0.37
CA ASN A 100 -9.61 6.54 0.76
C ASN A 100 -8.86 7.86 0.48
N MET A 101 -8.05 7.93 -0.59
CA MET A 101 -7.26 9.12 -0.92
C MET A 101 -8.08 10.41 -1.10
N PRO A 102 -9.29 10.41 -1.73
CA PRO A 102 -10.07 11.63 -1.91
C PRO A 102 -10.47 12.31 -0.59
N GLU A 103 -10.82 11.52 0.42
CA GLU A 103 -11.21 12.03 1.74
C GLU A 103 -10.04 12.72 2.44
N ILE A 104 -8.82 12.24 2.21
CA ILE A 104 -7.61 12.75 2.87
C ILE A 104 -7.03 13.93 2.13
N ALA A 105 -7.10 13.94 0.80
CA ALA A 105 -6.79 15.13 0.01
C ALA A 105 -7.66 16.33 0.44
N ALA A 106 -8.89 16.09 0.94
CA ALA A 106 -9.75 17.12 1.50
C ALA A 106 -9.35 17.59 2.91
N GLN A 107 -8.58 16.78 3.65
CA GLN A 107 -8.08 17.11 4.99
C GLN A 107 -6.68 17.76 4.97
N THR A 108 -5.98 17.69 3.84
CA THR A 108 -4.69 18.37 3.66
C THR A 108 -4.89 19.78 3.11
N ASN A 109 -4.09 20.74 3.58
CA ASN A 109 -4.16 22.14 3.15
C ASN A 109 -3.46 22.34 1.78
N LEU A 110 -3.95 21.64 0.76
CA LEU A 110 -3.46 21.74 -0.62
C LEU A 110 -4.23 22.82 -1.37
N ASP A 111 -3.54 23.58 -2.21
CA ASP A 111 -4.20 24.49 -3.15
C ASP A 111 -4.83 23.73 -4.33
N GLN A 112 -5.60 24.44 -5.17
CA GLN A 112 -6.30 23.82 -6.30
C GLN A 112 -5.36 23.18 -7.32
N ASP A 113 -4.19 23.78 -7.55
CA ASP A 113 -3.21 23.29 -8.53
C ASP A 113 -2.52 22.01 -8.01
N GLN A 114 -2.18 21.98 -6.72
CA GLN A 114 -1.64 20.81 -6.04
C GLN A 114 -2.64 19.66 -6.03
N VAL A 115 -3.92 19.93 -5.76
CA VAL A 115 -4.98 18.92 -5.84
C VAL A 115 -5.12 18.38 -7.26
N ALA A 116 -5.10 19.24 -8.28
CA ALA A 116 -5.18 18.82 -9.68
C ALA A 116 -3.99 17.93 -10.08
N ARG A 117 -2.78 18.29 -9.66
CA ARG A 117 -1.56 17.49 -9.87
C ARG A 117 -1.64 16.13 -9.18
N LEU A 118 -2.02 16.09 -7.90
CA LEU A 118 -2.18 14.84 -7.17
C LEU A 118 -3.20 13.91 -7.83
N LYS A 119 -4.34 14.46 -8.27
CA LYS A 119 -5.35 13.69 -9.01
C LYS A 119 -4.81 13.10 -10.30
N ALA A 120 -4.02 13.86 -11.05
CA ALA A 120 -3.41 13.38 -12.29
C ALA A 120 -2.43 12.21 -12.03
N GLU A 121 -1.57 12.31 -11.01
CA GLU A 121 -0.64 11.24 -10.64
C GLU A 121 -1.36 10.00 -10.09
N LEU A 122 -2.38 10.19 -9.24
CA LEU A 122 -3.23 9.09 -8.76
C LEU A 122 -3.92 8.36 -9.91
N LEU A 123 -4.42 9.08 -10.91
CA LEU A 123 -5.07 8.48 -12.07
C LEU A 123 -4.08 7.66 -12.91
N LYS A 124 -2.87 8.18 -13.15
CA LYS A 124 -1.80 7.43 -13.84
C LYS A 124 -1.45 6.16 -13.09
N PHE A 125 -1.21 6.25 -11.79
CA PHE A 125 -0.89 5.10 -10.95
C PHE A 125 -2.01 4.06 -10.93
N THR A 126 -3.26 4.49 -10.77
CA THR A 126 -4.42 3.57 -10.74
C THR A 126 -4.59 2.85 -12.07
N ASN A 127 -4.44 3.56 -13.20
CA ASN A 127 -4.49 2.95 -14.53
C ASN A 127 -3.36 1.93 -14.75
N TRP A 128 -2.14 2.27 -14.31
CA TRP A 128 -1.00 1.36 -14.36
C TRP A 128 -1.22 0.11 -13.49
N LEU A 129 -1.71 0.30 -12.27
CA LEU A 129 -2.00 -0.80 -11.34
C LEU A 129 -3.09 -1.73 -11.91
N SER A 130 -4.12 -1.17 -12.55
CA SER A 130 -5.17 -1.95 -13.20
C SER A 130 -4.61 -2.83 -14.32
N ARG A 131 -3.70 -2.33 -15.14
CA ARG A 131 -3.04 -3.09 -16.23
C ARG A 131 -2.13 -4.20 -15.71
N ASN A 132 -1.58 -4.03 -14.51
CA ASN A 132 -0.71 -5.01 -13.85
C ASN A 132 -1.42 -5.82 -12.75
N SER A 133 -2.75 -5.79 -12.69
CA SER A 133 -3.54 -6.36 -11.59
C SER A 133 -3.30 -7.88 -11.41
N GLU A 134 -3.16 -8.63 -12.50
CA GLU A 134 -2.88 -10.07 -12.42
C GLU A 134 -1.53 -10.39 -11.74
N ARG A 135 -0.57 -9.45 -11.77
CA ARG A 135 0.75 -9.62 -11.14
C ARG A 135 0.73 -9.34 -9.65
N PHE A 136 -0.07 -8.37 -9.20
CA PHE A 136 0.04 -7.78 -7.86
C PHE A 136 -1.08 -8.16 -6.89
N PHE A 137 -2.19 -8.71 -7.38
CA PHE A 137 -3.29 -9.16 -6.56
C PHE A 137 -3.24 -10.68 -6.39
N CYS A 138 -3.55 -11.16 -5.20
CA CYS A 138 -3.55 -12.58 -4.92
C CYS A 138 -4.72 -13.27 -5.64
N ALA A 139 -4.44 -14.41 -6.27
CA ALA A 139 -5.45 -15.19 -6.98
C ALA A 139 -6.43 -15.91 -6.03
N LYS A 140 -5.99 -16.22 -4.80
CA LYS A 140 -6.77 -16.98 -3.82
C LYS A 140 -6.55 -16.45 -2.41
N TYR A 141 -7.67 -16.24 -1.72
CA TYR A 141 -7.72 -15.87 -0.32
C TYR A 141 -7.78 -17.14 0.52
N GLU A 142 -7.26 -17.08 1.74
CA GLU A 142 -7.15 -18.21 2.63
C GLU A 142 -8.33 -18.28 3.61
N LYS A 143 -8.69 -19.52 4.00
CA LYS A 143 -9.64 -19.74 5.08
C LYS A 143 -8.86 -19.64 6.41
N PRO A 144 -9.21 -18.71 7.30
CA PRO A 144 -8.56 -18.60 8.61
C PRO A 144 -8.83 -19.85 9.46
N SER A 145 -7.93 -20.12 10.40
CA SER A 145 -8.08 -21.21 11.36
C SER A 145 -9.29 -20.98 12.29
N PRO A 146 -9.86 -22.05 12.89
CA PRO A 146 -10.92 -21.90 13.89
C PRO A 146 -10.52 -20.99 15.06
N GLU A 147 -9.26 -21.10 15.53
CA GLU A 147 -8.69 -20.25 16.58
C GLU A 147 -8.67 -18.78 16.18
N TYR A 148 -8.27 -18.46 14.94
CA TYR A 148 -8.33 -17.10 14.43
C TYR A 148 -9.77 -16.56 14.43
N ILE A 149 -10.73 -17.38 13.99
CA ILE A 149 -12.14 -16.98 13.94
C ILE A 149 -12.68 -16.68 15.35
N GLU A 150 -12.28 -17.46 16.35
CA GLU A 150 -12.63 -17.22 17.76
C GLU A 150 -12.03 -15.91 18.27
N ASN A 151 -10.75 -15.66 18.00
CA ASN A 151 -10.07 -14.43 18.38
C ASN A 151 -10.60 -13.18 17.65
N ALA A 152 -11.22 -13.35 16.47
CA ALA A 152 -11.73 -12.26 15.65
C ALA A 152 -13.22 -11.91 15.90
N ARG A 153 -13.93 -12.69 16.73
CA ARG A 153 -15.32 -12.40 17.15
C ARG A 153 -15.33 -11.24 18.14
#